data_AF-A0A435Y5X0-F1
#
_entry.id   AF-A0A435Y5X0-F1
#
_cell.length_a   1.000
_cell.length_b   1.000
_cell.length_c   1.000
_cell.angle_alpha   90.00
_cell.angle_beta   90.00
_cell.angle_gamma   90.00
#
_symmetry.space_group_name_H-M   'P 1'
#
loop_
_entity.id
_entity.type
_entity.pdbx_description
1 polymer ?
#
loop_
_entity_poly.entity_id
_entity_poly.type
_entity_poly.pdbx_seq_one_letter_code
_entity_poly.pdbx_strand_id
1 'polypeptide(L)' 'MSAAEKMSRRDQMETLLPFYLNGSLEGSDLEAIEEWLASDPAALAALGEAEAEFSGATAANEAIRPPA' A
#
# COMPACT_ATOMS: atom_id res chain seq x y z
N MET A 1 7.28 24.99 -12.40
CA MET A 1 7.24 24.26 -11.11
C MET A 1 6.14 23.22 -11.28
N SER A 2 6.49 21.95 -11.47
CA SER A 2 5.52 20.87 -11.71
C SER A 2 5.17 20.19 -10.37
N ALA A 3 3.96 19.66 -10.24
CA ALA A 3 3.35 19.09 -9.02
C ALA A 3 4.13 17.96 -8.30
N ALA A 4 5.33 17.62 -8.75
CA ALA A 4 6.29 16.76 -8.04
C ALA A 4 7.05 17.53 -6.93
N GLU A 5 6.37 18.45 -6.24
CA GLU A 5 6.93 19.14 -5.07
C GLU A 5 7.07 18.13 -3.94
N LYS A 6 8.29 17.58 -3.80
CA LYS A 6 8.81 16.76 -2.69
C LYS A 6 7.75 15.94 -1.95
N MET A 7 7.37 14.81 -2.54
CA MET A 7 6.69 13.75 -1.81
C MET A 7 7.49 13.42 -0.56
N SER A 8 6.87 13.49 0.63
CA SER A 8 7.57 13.14 1.86
C SER A 8 7.98 11.67 1.82
N ARG A 9 8.96 11.28 2.64
CA ARG A 9 9.34 9.85 2.74
C ARG A 9 8.11 9.01 3.10
N ARG A 10 7.24 9.51 3.99
CA ARG A 10 5.99 8.86 4.37
C ARG A 10 5.09 8.63 3.15
N ASP A 11 4.82 9.69 2.39
CA ASP A 11 3.96 9.59 1.22
C ASP A 11 4.52 8.56 0.21
N GLN A 12 5.84 8.55 0.00
CA GLN A 12 6.49 7.55 -0.86
C GLN A 12 6.26 6.13 -0.34
N MET A 13 6.44 5.88 0.96
CA MET A 13 6.18 4.56 1.55
C MET A 13 4.70 4.17 1.43
N GLU A 14 3.77 5.11 1.64
CA GLU A 14 2.34 4.85 1.48
C GLU A 14 1.99 4.43 0.05
N THR A 15 2.67 4.95 -0.99
CA THR A 15 2.45 4.47 -2.38
C THR A 15 2.89 3.03 -2.62
N LEU A 16 3.76 2.47 -1.78
CA LEU A 16 4.26 1.10 -1.92
C LEU A 16 3.37 0.08 -1.20
N LEU A 17 2.52 0.51 -0.25
CA LEU A 17 1.65 -0.36 0.52
C LEU A 17 0.74 -1.26 -0.32
N PRO A 18 0.13 -0.82 -1.45
CA PRO A 18 -0.66 -1.72 -2.30
C PRO A 18 0.14 -2.90 -2.87
N PHE A 19 1.41 -2.68 -3.21
CA PHE A 19 2.31 -3.73 -3.72
C PHE A 19 2.82 -4.64 -2.60
N TYR A 20 2.99 -4.10 -1.40
CA TYR A 20 3.27 -4.90 -0.21
C TYR A 20 2.11 -5.85 0.09
N LEU A 21 0.87 -5.33 0.09
CA LEU A 21 -0.35 -6.09 0.40
C LEU A 21 -0.69 -7.16 -0.64
N ASN A 22 -0.44 -6.90 -1.93
CA ASN A 22 -0.66 -7.89 -2.97
C ASN A 22 0.50 -8.89 -3.14
N GLY A 23 1.58 -8.73 -2.36
CA GLY A 23 2.75 -9.59 -2.36
C GLY A 23 3.69 -9.43 -3.56
N SER A 24 3.59 -8.34 -4.34
CA SER A 24 4.43 -8.10 -5.51
C SER A 24 5.62 -7.17 -5.24
N LEU A 25 5.77 -6.64 -4.02
CA LEU A 25 6.89 -5.79 -3.64
C LEU A 25 8.13 -6.64 -3.31
N GLU A 26 9.29 -6.27 -3.84
CA GLU A 26 10.53 -7.05 -3.70
C GLU A 26 11.76 -6.14 -3.48
N GLY A 27 12.88 -6.75 -3.08
CA GLY A 27 14.18 -6.08 -3.01
C GLY A 27 14.23 -4.95 -1.99
N SER A 28 14.93 -3.85 -2.33
CA SER A 28 15.14 -2.72 -1.43
C SER A 28 13.86 -2.02 -1.01
N ASP A 29 12.83 -2.05 -1.85
CA ASP A 29 11.55 -1.41 -1.55
C ASP A 29 10.76 -2.23 -0.51
N LEU A 30 10.83 -3.56 -0.59
CA LEU A 30 10.27 -4.44 0.43
C LEU A 30 11.00 -4.24 1.77
N GLU A 31 12.33 -4.27 1.76
CA GLU A 31 13.14 -4.05 2.97
C GLU A 31 12.83 -2.69 3.62
N ALA A 32 12.67 -1.63 2.82
CA ALA A 32 12.34 -0.30 3.31
C ALA A 32 10.95 -0.22 3.96
N ILE A 33 9.95 -0.90 3.39
CA ILE A 33 8.61 -0.97 3.97
C ILE A 33 8.61 -1.78 5.27
N GLU A 34 9.29 -2.93 5.29
CA GLU A 34 9.39 -3.75 6.51
C GLU A 34 10.11 -3.01 7.64
N GLU A 35 11.19 -2.29 7.34
CA GLU A 35 11.89 -1.45 8.32
C GLU A 35 10.98 -0.32 8.83
N TRP A 36 10.22 0.33 7.94
CA TRP A 36 9.30 1.39 8.32
C TRP A 36 8.16 0.88 9.20
N LEU A 37 7.54 -0.25 8.84
CA LEU A 37 6.51 -0.92 9.64
C LEU A 37 7.01 -1.34 11.02
N ALA A 38 8.27 -1.77 11.12
CA ALA A 38 8.87 -2.17 12.39
C ALA A 38 9.22 -0.97 13.30
N SER A 39 9.47 0.21 12.73
CA SER A 39 10.06 1.35 13.45
C SER A 39 9.10 2.51 13.71
N ASP A 40 8.00 2.61 12.96
CA ASP A 40 7.08 3.75 13.02
C ASP A 40 5.62 3.31 13.29
N PRO A 41 5.04 3.63 14.45
CA PRO A 41 3.63 3.34 14.73
C PRO A 41 2.65 3.96 13.72
N ALA A 42 3.00 5.08 13.07
CA ALA A 42 2.16 5.67 12.03
C ALA A 42 2.12 4.81 10.76
N ALA A 43 3.15 3.98 10.52
CA ALA A 43 3.19 3.04 9.41
C ALA A 43 2.13 1.93 9.58
N LEU A 44 1.92 1.46 10.81
CA LEU A 44 0.89 0.46 11.11
C LEU A 44 -0.52 1.01 10.88
N ALA A 45 -0.76 2.28 11.19
CA ALA A 45 -2.02 2.94 10.89
C ALA A 45 -2.26 3.05 9.38
N ALA A 46 -1.24 3.49 8.62
CA ALA A 46 -1.29 3.56 7.17
C ALA A 46 -1.50 2.18 6.52
N LEU A 47 -0.85 1.13 7.05
CA LEU A 47 -1.05 -0.24 6.60
C LEU A 47 -2.50 -0.69 6.81
N GLY A 48 -3.10 -0.42 7.98
CA GLY A 48 -4.49 -0.77 8.25
C GLY A 48 -5.50 -0.06 7.34
N GLU A 49 -5.25 1.21 6.99
CA GLU A 49 -6.07 1.93 5.99
C GLU A 49 -5.94 1.29 4.60
N ALA A 50 -4.72 0.99 4.16
CA ALA A 50 -4.46 0.32 2.89
C ALA A 50 -5.06 -1.10 2.83
N GLU A 51 -5.04 -1.86 3.93
CA GLU A 51 -5.67 -3.18 4.04
C GLU A 51 -7.20 -3.12 3.88
N ALA A 52 -7.84 -2.11 4.49
CA ALA A 52 -9.28 -1.90 4.36
C ALA A 52 -9.67 -1.59 2.90
N GLU A 53 -8.89 -0.75 2.21
CA GLU A 53 -9.11 -0.45 0.79
C GLU A 53 -8.87 -1.69 -0.10
N PHE A 54 -7.76 -2.40 0.12
CA PHE A 54 -7.38 -3.57 -0.66
C PHE A 54 -8.40 -4.71 -0.53
N SER A 55 -8.87 -4.99 0.69
CA SER A 55 -9.89 -6.01 0.94
C SER A 55 -11.25 -5.64 0.33
N GLY A 56 -11.65 -4.37 0.42
CA GLY A 56 -12.86 -3.87 -0.24
C GLY A 56 -12.82 -4.01 -1.76
N ALA A 57 -11.68 -3.65 -2.38
CA ALA A 57 -11.48 -3.81 -3.81
C ALA A 57 -11.48 -5.29 -4.23
N THR A 58 -10.83 -6.16 -3.45
CA THR A 58 -10.80 -7.61 -3.69
C THR A 58 -12.20 -8.19 -3.63
N ALA A 59 -12.98 -7.88 -2.59
CA ALA A 59 -14.35 -8.35 -2.43
C ALA A 59 -15.27 -7.85 -3.57
N ALA A 60 -15.11 -6.59 -4.01
CA ALA A 60 -15.85 -6.05 -5.13
C ALA A 60 -15.52 -6.80 -6.44
N ASN A 61 -14.25 -7.11 -6.68
CA ASN A 61 -13.82 -7.86 -7.86
C ASN A 61 -14.38 -9.29 -7.86
N GLU A 62 -14.38 -9.97 -6.71
CA GLU A 62 -14.96 -11.32 -6.56
C GLU A 62 -16.48 -11.35 -6.79
N ALA A 63 -17.18 -10.25 -6.49
CA ALA A 63 -18.62 -10.14 -6.69
C ALA A 63 -19.01 -9.98 -8.19
N ILE A 64 -18.06 -9.64 -9.07
CA ILE A 64 -18.31 -9.52 -10.51
C ILE A 64 -18.51 -10.92 -11.08
N ARG A 65 -19.74 -11.25 -11.47
CA ARG A 65 -20.06 -12.45 -12.23
C ARG A 65 -20.41 -12.10 -13.67
N PRO A 66 -19.91 -12.88 -14.65
CA PRO A 66 -20.38 -12.74 -16.02
C PRO A 66 -21.89 -13.07 -16.09
N PRO A 67 -22.66 -12.39 -16.96
CA PRO A 67 -24.06 -12.73 -17.18
C PRO A 67 -24.18 -14.16 -17.73
N ALA A 68 -25.17 -14.89 -17.23
CA ALA A 68 -25.50 -16.27 -17.63
C ALA A 68 -26.10 -16.37 -19.04
#